data_AF-A0ABD0RBE0-F1
#
_entry.id   AF-A0ABD0RBE0-F1
#
_cell.length_a   1.000
_cell.length_b   1.000
_cell.length_c   1.000
_cell.angle_alpha   90.00
_cell.angle_beta   90.00
_cell.angle_gamma   90.00
#
_symmetry.space_group_name_H-M   'P 1'
#
loop_
_entity.id
_entity.type
_entity.pdbx_description
1 polymer ?
#
loop_
_entity_poly.entity_id
_entity_poly.type
_entity_poly.pdbx_seq_one_letter_code
_entity_poly.pdbx_strand_id
1 'polypeptide(L)' 'VYDLGWDMADAAVVCRELDCGEPVDALNDAQFGPGSGSIWMNYIRCIGSESTLKNCGSKGWGKNDRDHSRDAGIICSGKL' A
#
# COMPACT_ATOMS: atom_id res chain seq x y z
N VAL A 1 4.64 1.15 4.67
CA VAL A 1 3.17 1.27 4.93
C VAL A 1 2.78 -0.02 5.61
N TYR A 2 2.02 0.00 6.70
CA TYR A 2 1.73 -1.25 7.41
C TYR A 2 0.58 -2.02 6.74
N ASP A 3 0.76 -3.31 6.51
CA ASP A 3 -0.11 -4.19 5.71
C ASP A 3 -1.50 -4.50 6.32
N LEU A 4 -1.81 -3.99 7.50
CA LEU A 4 -3.08 -4.27 8.17
C LEU A 4 -4.22 -3.63 7.38
N GLY A 5 -5.05 -4.46 6.74
CA GLY A 5 -6.11 -4.01 5.84
C GLY A 5 -5.67 -3.81 4.39
N TRP A 6 -4.40 -4.11 4.07
CA TRP A 6 -3.85 -4.00 2.72
C TRP A 6 -4.43 -5.06 1.79
N ASP A 7 -5.03 -4.63 0.69
CA ASP A 7 -5.66 -5.52 -0.28
C ASP A 7 -5.51 -5.08 -1.75
N MET A 8 -6.19 -5.79 -2.65
CA MET A 8 -6.13 -5.53 -4.09
C MET A 8 -6.75 -4.19 -4.50
N ALA A 9 -7.66 -3.62 -3.73
CA ALA A 9 -8.22 -2.29 -4.01
C ALA A 9 -7.16 -1.22 -3.73
N ASP A 10 -6.39 -1.39 -2.65
CA ASP A 10 -5.24 -0.51 -2.36
C ASP A 10 -4.16 -0.64 -3.45
N ALA A 11 -3.83 -1.87 -3.85
CA ALA A 11 -2.88 -2.11 -4.93
C ALA A 11 -3.34 -1.48 -6.26
N ALA A 12 -4.64 -1.54 -6.58
CA ALA A 12 -5.20 -0.90 -7.77
C ALA A 12 -4.98 0.62 -7.77
N VAL A 13 -5.19 1.27 -6.61
CA VAL A 13 -4.95 2.71 -6.46
C VAL A 13 -3.48 3.04 -6.69
N VAL A 14 -2.55 2.29 -6.08
CA VAL A 14 -1.11 2.58 -6.23
C VAL A 14 -0.62 2.30 -7.65
N CYS A 15 -0.99 1.16 -8.27
CA CYS A 15 -0.58 0.85 -9.63
C CYS A 15 -1.09 1.89 -10.64
N ARG A 16 -2.31 2.41 -10.44
CA ARG A 16 -2.85 3.52 -11.24
C ARG A 16 -2.16 4.84 -10.95
N GLU A 17 -1.90 5.19 -9.68
CA GLU A 17 -1.20 6.41 -9.28
C GLU A 17 0.22 6.47 -9.87
N LEU A 18 0.90 5.33 -9.91
CA LEU A 18 2.23 5.18 -10.53
C LEU A 18 2.18 5.00 -12.05
N ASP A 19 0.99 4.88 -12.63
CA ASP A 19 0.77 4.63 -14.04
C ASP A 19 1.58 3.41 -14.54
N CYS A 20 1.46 2.29 -13.81
CA CYS A 20 2.27 1.08 -13.93
C CYS A 20 1.44 -0.17 -14.30
N GLY A 21 0.31 0.01 -14.98
CA GLY A 21 -0.59 -1.08 -15.38
C GLY A 21 -1.54 -1.52 -14.27
N GLU A 22 -2.07 -2.75 -14.40
CA GLU A 22 -3.08 -3.31 -13.50
C GLU A 22 -2.43 -3.96 -12.27
N PRO A 23 -3.12 -3.98 -11.10
CA PRO A 23 -2.62 -4.67 -9.92
C PRO A 23 -2.61 -6.19 -10.16
N VAL A 24 -1.48 -6.81 -9.87
CA VAL A 24 -1.28 -8.27 -9.94
C VAL A 24 -1.34 -8.88 -8.54
N ASP A 25 -0.76 -8.21 -7.55
CA ASP A 25 -0.73 -8.72 -6.18
C ASP A 25 -0.62 -7.60 -5.12
N ALA A 26 -1.13 -7.88 -3.93
CA ALA A 26 -1.03 -7.06 -2.73
C ALA A 26 -0.29 -7.88 -1.67
N LEU A 27 0.99 -7.55 -1.47
CA LEU A 27 1.89 -8.32 -0.62
C LEU A 27 1.89 -7.80 0.83
N ASN A 28 2.08 -8.74 1.75
CA ASN A 28 2.12 -8.54 3.20
C ASN A 28 3.47 -9.02 3.77
N ASP A 29 3.66 -8.83 5.08
CA ASP A 29 4.79 -9.37 5.84
C ASP A 29 6.17 -9.03 5.24
N ALA A 30 6.30 -7.82 4.70
CA ALA A 30 7.55 -7.26 4.17
C ALA A 30 8.24 -8.19 3.15
N GLN A 31 7.49 -8.76 2.19
CA GLN A 31 8.03 -9.67 1.17
C GLN A 31 9.24 -9.13 0.39
N PHE A 32 9.31 -7.81 0.14
CA PHE A 32 10.47 -7.17 -0.50
C PHE A 32 11.59 -6.78 0.48
N GLY A 33 11.47 -7.20 1.73
CA GLY A 33 12.30 -6.78 2.85
C GLY A 33 11.66 -5.62 3.63
N PRO A 34 12.01 -5.48 4.92
CA PRO A 34 11.52 -4.40 5.76
C PRO A 34 12.10 -3.06 5.31
N GLY A 35 11.27 -2.00 5.37
CA GLY A 35 11.73 -0.63 5.21
C GLY A 35 12.52 -0.11 6.40
N SER A 36 12.73 1.20 6.43
CA SER A 36 13.38 1.91 7.53
C SER A 36 12.72 3.27 7.78
N GLY A 37 12.89 3.81 8.99
CA GLY A 37 12.34 5.10 9.38
C GLY A 37 10.90 5.00 9.87
N SER A 38 10.07 6.01 9.55
CA SER A 38 8.69 6.06 10.02
C SER A 38 7.74 5.32 9.08
N ILE A 39 6.86 4.51 9.64
CA ILE A 39 5.72 3.97 8.90
C ILE A 39 4.61 5.02 8.86
N TRP A 40 4.41 5.63 7.70
CA TRP A 40 3.52 6.79 7.57
C TRP A 40 2.03 6.48 7.62
N MET A 41 1.60 5.32 7.15
CA MET A 41 0.18 4.97 7.02
C MET A 41 -0.07 3.53 7.45
N ASN A 42 -1.24 3.29 8.04
CA ASN A 42 -1.77 1.97 8.41
C ASN A 42 -3.30 1.95 8.23
N TYR A 43 -3.87 0.75 8.19
CA TYR A 43 -5.33 0.57 8.09
C TYR A 43 -5.92 1.27 6.87
N ILE A 44 -5.21 1.17 5.75
CA ILE A 44 -5.65 1.72 4.48
C ILE A 44 -6.87 0.92 4.03
N ARG A 45 -7.87 1.63 3.51
CA ARG A 45 -9.13 1.08 3.02
C ARG A 45 -9.55 1.88 1.80
N CYS A 46 -8.94 1.57 0.67
CA CYS A 46 -9.38 2.11 -0.61
C CYS A 46 -10.69 1.45 -1.05
N ILE A 47 -11.48 2.18 -1.84
CA ILE A 47 -12.56 1.64 -2.66
C ILE A 47 -11.98 1.03 -3.96
N GLY A 48 -10.82 1.51 -4.39
CA GLY A 48 -10.09 1.07 -5.59
C GLY A 48 -10.13 2.08 -6.73
N SER A 49 -10.92 3.16 -6.59
CA SER A 49 -11.12 4.19 -7.62
C SER A 49 -10.47 5.54 -7.26
N GLU A 50 -9.85 5.65 -6.08
CA GLU A 50 -9.16 6.84 -5.62
C GLU A 50 -8.00 7.23 -6.54
N SER A 51 -7.76 8.53 -6.72
CA SER A 51 -6.66 9.01 -7.56
C SER A 51 -5.28 8.78 -6.97
N THR A 52 -5.16 8.76 -5.63
CA THR A 52 -3.92 8.52 -4.91
C THR A 52 -4.19 7.74 -3.64
N LEU A 53 -3.18 7.02 -3.14
CA LEU A 53 -3.28 6.25 -1.90
C LEU A 53 -3.65 7.13 -0.68
N LYS A 54 -3.27 8.41 -0.72
CA LYS A 54 -3.55 9.38 0.34
C LYS A 54 -5.03 9.73 0.48
N ASN A 55 -5.82 9.47 -0.56
CA ASN A 55 -7.25 9.76 -0.59
C ASN A 55 -8.10 8.60 -0.06
N CYS A 56 -7.49 7.45 0.21
CA CYS A 56 -8.17 6.32 0.83
C CYS A 56 -8.39 6.54 2.33
N GLY A 57 -9.35 5.82 2.90
CA GLY A 57 -9.53 5.80 4.36
C GLY A 57 -8.28 5.26 5.05
N SER A 58 -7.83 5.90 6.13
CA SER A 58 -6.70 5.43 6.96
C SER A 58 -6.84 5.95 8.40
N LYS A 59 -5.98 5.51 9.34
CA LYS A 59 -5.96 6.10 10.70
C LYS A 59 -5.28 7.48 10.74
N GLY A 60 -4.75 7.97 9.62
CA GLY A 60 -4.02 9.23 9.50
C GLY A 60 -2.50 9.05 9.57
N TRP A 61 -1.80 10.11 9.15
CA TRP A 61 -0.35 10.12 8.95
C TRP A 61 0.45 10.01 10.25
N GLY A 62 1.47 9.16 10.25
CA GLY A 62 2.44 9.01 11.35
C GLY A 62 1.87 8.42 12.64
N LYS A 63 0.62 7.96 12.63
CA LYS A 63 -0.04 7.34 13.79
C LYS A 63 0.19 5.83 13.82
N ASN A 64 1.46 5.42 13.79
CA ASN A 64 1.84 4.02 13.78
C ASN A 64 3.19 3.76 14.44
N ASP A 65 3.17 3.14 15.62
CA ASP A 65 4.37 2.71 16.35
C ASP A 65 4.73 1.24 16.06
N ARG A 66 4.51 0.80 14.81
CA ARG A 66 4.79 -0.57 14.39
C ARG A 66 6.18 -0.68 13.80
N ASP A 67 6.76 -1.87 13.87
CA ASP A 67 7.99 -2.18 13.14
C ASP A 67 7.70 -2.47 11.65
N HIS A 68 8.78 -2.60 10.88
CA HIS A 68 8.76 -2.83 9.43
C HIS A 68 8.61 -4.31 9.05
N SER A 69 8.38 -5.24 9.99
CA SER A 69 8.19 -6.66 9.66
C SER A 69 6.94 -6.93 8.82
N ARG A 70 6.04 -5.94 8.76
CA ARG A 70 4.75 -6.00 8.08
C ARG A 70 4.54 -4.81 7.16
N ASP A 71 5.61 -4.41 6.49
CA ASP A 71 5.49 -3.47 5.38
C ASP A 71 4.72 -4.12 4.22
N ALA A 72 3.76 -3.37 3.70
CA ALA A 72 2.97 -3.69 2.54
C ALA A 72 3.79 -3.54 1.26
N GLY A 73 3.54 -4.43 0.29
CA GLY A 73 4.07 -4.36 -1.06
C GLY A 73 2.98 -4.53 -2.11
N ILE A 74 3.30 -4.25 -3.37
CA ILE A 74 2.42 -4.51 -4.51
C ILE A 74 3.23 -5.05 -5.67
N ILE A 75 2.54 -5.76 -6.57
CA ILE A 75 3.05 -6.07 -7.91
C ILE A 75 2.06 -5.48 -8.90
N CYS A 76 2.55 -4.70 -9.86
CA CYS A 76 1.76 -4.23 -11.00
C CYS A 76 2.17 -5.01 -12.25
N SER A 77 1.29 -5.08 -13.26
CA SER A 77 1.57 -5.79 -14.52
C SER A 77 2.70 -5.17 -15.33
N GLY A 78 3.08 -3.92 -15.00
CA GLY A 78 3.93 -3.10 -15.84
C GLY A 78 3.16 -2.57 -17.05
N LYS A 79 3.77 -1.60 -17.73
CA LYS A 79 3.34 -1.13 -19.04
C LYS A 79 4.12 -1.86 -20.12
N LEU A 80 3.41 -2.29 -21.16
CA LEU A 80 3.99 -2.80 -22.40
C LEU A 80 4.56 -1.65 -23.24
#